data_AF-A0A1B7P1Q5-F1
#
_entry.id   AF-A0A1B7P1Q5-F1
#
_cell.length_a   1.000
_cell.length_b   1.000
_cell.length_c   1.000
_cell.angle_alpha   90.00
_cell.angle_beta   90.00
_cell.angle_gamma   90.00
#
_symmetry.space_group_name_H-M   'P 1'
#
loop_
_entity.id
_entity.type
_entity.pdbx_description
1 polymer ?
#
loop_
_entity_poly.entity_id
_entity_poly.type
_entity_poly.pdbx_seq_one_letter_code
_entity_poly.pdbx_strand_id
1 'polypeptide(L)' 'MADFPSLEPAFTMQPMISGNIKSESTFSPALNGEFVGQGNDYIHVDPDGKHLRLNAHGVIK' A
#
# COMPACT_ATOMS: atom_id res chain seq x y z
N MET A 1 13.53 36.49 -12.03
CA MET A 1 12.30 35.69 -11.83
C MET A 1 12.56 34.80 -10.64
N ALA A 2 11.67 34.79 -9.64
CA ALA A 2 11.79 33.83 -8.54
C ALA A 2 11.32 32.46 -9.04
N ASP A 3 12.09 31.41 -8.74
CA ASP A 3 11.70 30.04 -9.04
C ASP A 3 10.47 29.68 -8.20
N PHE A 4 9.37 29.37 -8.87
CA PHE A 4 8.21 28.78 -8.21
C PHE A 4 8.54 27.33 -7.88
N PRO A 5 8.38 26.87 -6.62
CA PRO A 5 8.66 25.49 -6.28
C PRO A 5 7.75 24.55 -7.08
N SER A 6 8.32 23.47 -7.63
CA SER A 6 7.50 22.38 -8.17
C SER A 6 6.73 21.75 -7.02
N LEU A 7 5.43 21.55 -7.23
CA LEU A 7 4.62 20.75 -6.32
C LEU A 7 4.95 19.29 -6.60
N GLU A 8 5.92 18.74 -5.89
CA GLU A 8 6.11 17.30 -5.87
C GLU A 8 4.83 16.64 -5.33
N PRO A 9 4.35 15.53 -5.93
CA PRO A 9 3.19 14.82 -5.43
C PRO A 9 3.36 14.46 -3.96
N ALA A 10 2.36 14.77 -3.14
CA ALA A 10 2.37 14.45 -1.72
C ALA A 10 2.42 12.93 -1.45
N PHE A 11 2.18 12.08 -2.45
CA PHE A 11 2.32 10.63 -2.38
C PHE A 11 2.37 10.04 -3.79
N THR A 12 2.79 8.78 -3.91
CA THR A 12 2.61 7.96 -5.11
C THR A 12 1.55 6.89 -4.86
N MET A 13 0.82 6.47 -5.90
CA MET A 13 -0.11 5.36 -5.83
C MET A 13 0.49 4.15 -6.55
N GLN A 14 0.52 3.02 -5.87
CA GLN A 14 0.98 1.76 -6.42
C GLN A 14 -0.15 0.71 -6.40
N PRO A 15 -0.47 0.07 -7.55
CA PRO A 15 -1.51 -0.95 -7.60
C PRO A 15 -1.05 -2.25 -6.94
N MET A 16 -1.93 -2.84 -6.14
CA MET A 16 -1.79 -4.20 -5.62
C MET A 16 -2.54 -5.15 -6.55
N ILE A 17 -1.81 -5.77 -7.48
CA ILE A 17 -2.40 -6.49 -8.63
C ILE A 17 -2.99 -7.86 -8.22
N SER A 18 -2.35 -8.55 -7.28
CA SER A 18 -2.74 -9.89 -6.85
C SER A 18 -2.10 -10.25 -5.51
N GLY A 19 -2.63 -11.25 -4.82
CA GLY A 19 -2.01 -11.81 -3.62
C GLY A 19 -2.87 -12.88 -2.95
N ASN A 20 -2.27 -13.59 -2.01
CA ASN A 20 -2.86 -14.70 -1.27
C ASN A 20 -2.68 -14.41 0.22
N ILE A 21 -3.70 -14.71 1.01
CA ILE A 21 -3.61 -14.69 2.48
C ILE A 21 -3.83 -16.11 2.98
N LYS A 22 -2.95 -16.53 3.88
CA LYS A 22 -3.03 -17.81 4.57
C LYS A 22 -2.63 -17.58 6.02
N SER A 23 -3.50 -17.99 6.93
CA SER A 23 -3.21 -17.99 8.35
C SER A 23 -2.14 -19.03 8.68
N GLU A 24 -1.32 -18.73 9.69
CA GLU A 24 -0.44 -19.73 10.31
C GLU A 24 -1.25 -20.91 10.85
N SER A 25 -0.62 -22.10 10.90
CA SER A 25 -1.32 -23.35 11.23
C SER A 25 -1.93 -23.39 12.63
N THR A 26 -1.44 -22.56 13.54
CA THR A 26 -1.89 -22.46 14.94
C THR A 26 -2.93 -21.37 15.17
N PHE A 27 -3.23 -20.54 14.16
CA PHE A 27 -4.19 -19.45 14.29
C PHE A 27 -5.63 -19.94 14.05
N SER A 28 -6.57 -19.51 14.89
CA SER A 28 -7.99 -19.81 14.75
C SER A 28 -8.82 -18.53 14.97
N PRO A 29 -9.78 -18.21 14.07
CA PRO A 29 -10.20 -19.01 12.92
C PRO A 29 -9.20 -18.95 11.77
N ALA A 30 -9.11 -20.03 10.99
CA ALA A 30 -8.27 -20.04 9.79
C ALA A 30 -8.77 -19.02 8.77
N LEU A 31 -7.87 -18.23 8.19
CA LEU A 31 -8.15 -17.29 7.11
C LEU A 31 -7.32 -17.70 5.89
N ASN A 32 -7.99 -18.16 4.85
CA ASN A 32 -7.38 -18.52 3.57
C ASN A 32 -8.16 -17.82 2.48
N GLY A 33 -7.51 -16.96 1.71
CA GLY A 33 -8.20 -16.14 0.71
C GLY A 33 -7.28 -15.53 -0.32
N GLU A 34 -7.89 -14.88 -1.31
CA GLU A 34 -7.22 -14.21 -2.42
C GLU A 34 -7.68 -12.76 -2.53
N PHE A 35 -6.78 -11.88 -2.99
CA PHE A 35 -7.15 -10.51 -3.32
C PHE A 35 -8.19 -10.47 -4.44
N VAL A 36 -9.22 -9.63 -4.26
CA VAL A 36 -10.28 -9.39 -5.24
C VAL A 36 -9.95 -8.14 -6.02
N GLY A 37 -9.75 -8.29 -7.34
CA GLY A 37 -9.45 -7.16 -8.22
C GLY A 37 -8.12 -6.49 -7.87
N GLN A 38 -8.03 -5.18 -8.11
CA GLN A 38 -6.84 -4.39 -7.79
C GLN A 38 -7.07 -3.59 -6.50
N GLY A 39 -6.15 -3.74 -5.54
CA GLY A 39 -6.01 -2.84 -4.41
C GLY A 39 -5.10 -1.65 -4.74
N ASN A 40 -4.99 -0.71 -3.82
CA ASN A 40 -4.11 0.45 -3.97
C ASN A 40 -3.32 0.67 -2.68
N ASP A 41 -2.04 1.01 -2.82
CA ASP A 41 -1.23 1.56 -1.74
C ASP A 41 -0.84 3.00 -2.06
N TYR A 42 -1.14 3.91 -1.14
CA TYR A 42 -0.72 5.30 -1.21
C TYR A 42 0.54 5.48 -0.38
N ILE A 43 1.67 5.69 -1.06
CA ILE A 43 3.00 5.70 -0.47
C ILE A 43 3.48 7.15 -0.33
N HIS A 44 3.72 7.56 0.91
CA HIS A 44 4.42 8.81 1.21
C HIS A 44 5.85 8.51 1.63
N VAL A 45 6.81 9.14 0.95
CA VAL A 45 8.21 9.13 1.34
C VAL A 45 8.43 10.29 2.30
N ASP A 46 8.83 10.02 3.54
CA ASP A 46 9.11 11.07 4.50
C ASP A 46 10.29 11.94 3.99
N PRO A 47 10.35 13.23 4.34
CA PRO A 47 11.38 14.14 3.83
C PRO A 47 12.82 13.71 4.13
N ASP A 48 13.05 12.87 5.15
CA ASP A 48 14.37 12.34 5.48
C ASP A 48 14.81 11.18 4.57
N GLY A 49 13.91 10.67 3.73
CA GLY A 49 14.14 9.53 2.83
C GLY A 49 14.35 8.19 3.54
N LYS A 50 14.16 8.12 4.86
CA LYS A 50 14.42 6.91 5.67
C LYS A 50 13.14 6.14 5.99
N HIS A 51 12.00 6.81 5.95
CA HIS A 51 10.72 6.23 6.32
C HIS A 51 9.72 6.34 5.17
N LEU A 52 8.87 5.32 5.07
CA LEU A 52 7.70 5.30 4.20
C LEU A 52 6.46 5.22 5.08
N ARG A 53 5.44 6.00 4.73
CA ARG A 53 4.09 5.82 5.26
C ARG A 53 3.25 5.17 4.18
N LEU A 54 2.79 3.96 4.47
CA LEU A 54 1.96 3.16 3.58
C LEU A 54 0.51 3.29 4.01
N ASN A 55 -0.40 3.33 3.05
CA ASN A 55 -1.83 3.33 3.27
C ASN A 55 -2.48 2.42 2.22
N ALA A 56 -2.46 1.12 2.51
CA ALA A 56 -2.92 0.09 1.61
C ALA A 56 -4.40 -0.24 1.83
N HIS A 57 -5.15 -0.28 0.74
CA HIS A 57 -6.55 -0.70 0.70
C HIS A 57 -6.71 -1.85 -0.29
N GLY A 58 -7.20 -2.99 0.21
CA GLY A 58 -7.51 -4.16 -0.60
C GLY A 58 -8.67 -4.96 -0.01
N VAL A 59 -9.24 -5.82 -0.84
CA VAL A 59 -10.37 -6.69 -0.47
C VAL A 59 -9.93 -8.13 -0.68
N ILE A 60 -10.26 -9.01 0.28
CA ILE A 60 -9.96 -10.44 0.23
C ILE A 60 -11.28 -11.21 0.24
N LYS A 61 -11.34 -12.31 -0.51
CA LYS A 61 -12.44 -13.29 -0.48
C LYS A 61 -11.94 -14.67 -0.08
#